data_AF-A0A101H076-F1
#
_entry.id   AF-A0A101H076-F1
#
_cell.length_a   1.000
_cell.length_b   1.000
_cell.length_c   1.000
_cell.angle_alpha   90.00
_cell.angle_beta   90.00
_cell.angle_gamma   90.00
#
_symmetry.space_group_name_H-M   'P 1'
#
loop_
_entity.id
_entity.type
_entity.pdbx_description
1 polymer ?
#
loop_
_entity_poly.entity_id
_entity_poly.type
_entity_poly.pdbx_seq_one_letter_code
_entity_poly.pdbx_strand_id
1 'polypeptide(L)'
;MTTSSTKIISKILLYVVIIGGAFLMLIPFGWMVATSFKAPSEVSSWPPVWTTKNAASSFTFKTQIKQKSSGASVDLSTLSLSEFRNFAALIEESASLDTVIVTLDDDPIRRGEIEIQLLKGDGTPADYATEVDEQRFAALVDRYSALEADVPDSFSSALKDLPRDSVGRFLDSFFNAAIYSDGGFVRRVVLVSSLKAQYSKAIDRLSQSVETAMKELPIDTDESKEMKAKIREESSRLLETPIADLTASMQTLESFRMGETGVTDLVELETIIGDLRSSVDLIRDVGAEIVSLSGTIAGADSRMSLSVRQLERSLETVPEGLVQWAELLDLYSDIRVFYNDSQDKTLSSTSIVGKIRSDAEVHSLLSEFVRGWDVEEKVRSYLLSAITPSNVRDAVTILLNYLDRNFKDTLSQYFLDTQTPLEVINDAMNFLRTSLLIASSSEMDTKVRNAMEEKTSYSDLTSLIREVASAAGQTIGVGGVVAGLDRQAAIGGQDAFADLIRRRWKETTMVGTFSRVHSDIFSELDLSLKPAEVERVYYRGLISPSGSKSFDIKLKGIPAVWFKDDIPAGKVNFTFGETFKNFFQNYITAWNAAPFGRYYFNTVFVA
;
A
#
# COMPACT_ATOMS: atom_id res chain seq x y z
N MET A 1 32.62 15.32 76.30
CA MET A 1 32.96 13.90 76.10
C MET A 1 31.86 13.24 75.28
N THR A 2 32.05 13.07 73.97
CA THR A 2 31.12 12.28 73.15
C THR A 2 31.44 10.80 73.40
N THR A 3 30.49 10.07 73.97
CA THR A 3 30.65 8.68 74.34
C THR A 3 30.92 7.83 73.09
N SER A 4 31.74 6.78 73.23
CA SER A 4 32.21 5.90 72.15
C SER A 4 31.11 5.49 71.15
N SER A 5 29.89 5.30 71.64
CA SER A 5 28.71 4.91 70.87
C SER A 5 28.28 5.93 69.80
N THR A 6 28.40 7.25 70.04
CA THR A 6 27.99 8.27 69.05
C THR A 6 28.91 8.29 67.83
N LYS A 7 30.21 8.00 68.04
CA LYS A 7 31.20 7.88 66.95
C LYS A 7 30.97 6.62 66.12
N ILE A 8 30.52 5.53 66.74
CA ILE A 8 30.19 4.28 66.04
C ILE A 8 28.94 4.47 65.17
N ILE A 9 27.88 5.07 65.71
CA ILE A 9 26.64 5.35 64.96
C ILE A 9 26.91 6.28 63.76
N SER A 10 27.70 7.34 63.95
CA SER A 10 28.07 8.25 62.87
C SER A 10 28.89 7.56 61.78
N LYS A 11 29.82 6.65 62.14
CA LYS A 11 30.56 5.85 61.17
C LYS A 11 29.66 4.88 60.41
N ILE A 12 28.71 4.23 61.09
CA ILE A 12 27.73 3.34 60.43
C ILE A 12 26.90 4.13 59.42
N LEU A 13 26.38 5.30 59.80
CA LEU A 13 25.63 6.17 58.90
C LEU A 13 26.48 6.62 57.70
N LEU A 14 27.74 7.01 57.94
CA LEU A 14 28.69 7.35 56.87
C LEU A 14 28.91 6.18 55.91
N TYR A 15 29.12 4.96 56.41
CA TYR A 15 29.27 3.78 55.57
C TYR A 15 28.00 3.45 54.78
N VAL A 16 26.81 3.60 55.37
CA VAL A 16 25.54 3.42 54.65
C VAL A 16 25.41 4.43 53.51
N VAL A 17 25.77 5.69 53.73
CA VAL A 17 25.75 6.73 52.68
C VAL A 17 26.78 6.45 51.59
N ILE A 18 28.00 6.04 51.95
CA ILE A 18 29.05 5.69 50.97
C ILE A 18 28.65 4.47 50.14
N ILE A 19 28.15 3.42 50.78
CA ILE A 19 27.67 2.21 50.10
C ILE A 19 26.47 2.55 49.21
N GLY A 20 25.51 3.34 49.72
CA GLY A 20 24.37 3.82 48.94
C GLY A 20 24.80 4.64 47.73
N GLY A 21 25.78 5.55 47.89
CA GLY A 21 26.37 6.32 46.79
C GLY A 21 27.08 5.44 45.77
N ALA A 22 27.81 4.41 46.21
CA ALA A 22 28.46 3.44 45.33
C ALA A 22 27.43 2.64 44.51
N PHE A 23 26.34 2.17 45.13
CA PHE A 23 25.25 1.50 44.40
C PHE A 23 24.57 2.45 43.41
N LEU A 24 24.35 3.71 43.79
CA LEU A 24 23.78 4.72 42.90
C LEU A 24 24.66 4.95 41.66
N MET A 25 25.99 4.95 41.83
CA MET A 25 26.95 5.01 40.73
C MET A 25 26.94 3.77 39.81
N LEU A 26 26.48 2.62 40.30
CA LEU A 26 26.35 1.39 39.48
C LEU A 26 25.06 1.34 38.67
N ILE A 27 24.03 2.13 39.02
CA ILE A 27 22.74 2.15 38.30
C ILE A 27 22.91 2.42 36.79
N PRO A 28 23.69 3.43 36.35
CA PRO A 28 23.92 3.67 34.92
C PRO A 28 24.55 2.48 34.19
N PHE A 29 25.48 1.76 34.84
CA PHE A 29 26.11 0.57 34.27
C PHE A 29 25.12 -0.60 34.18
N GLY A 30 24.35 -0.83 35.24
CA GLY A 30 23.26 -1.82 35.23
C GLY A 30 22.25 -1.53 34.12
N TRP A 31 21.92 -0.26 33.90
CA TRP A 31 21.04 0.18 32.82
C TRP A 31 21.65 -0.09 31.43
N MET A 32 22.95 0.18 31.23
CA MET A 32 23.66 -0.09 29.97
C MET A 32 23.66 -1.60 29.64
N VAL A 33 23.92 -2.45 30.63
CA VAL A 33 23.86 -3.90 30.45
C VAL A 33 22.43 -4.35 30.15
N ALA A 34 21.44 -3.86 30.91
CA ALA A 34 20.03 -4.21 30.68
C ALA A 34 19.53 -3.76 29.30
N THR A 35 19.92 -2.58 28.82
CA THR A 35 19.54 -2.06 27.49
C THR A 35 20.16 -2.85 26.34
N SER A 36 21.34 -3.46 26.53
CA SER A 36 21.94 -4.33 25.51
C SER A 36 21.12 -5.60 25.19
N PHE A 37 20.28 -6.04 26.14
CA PHE A 37 19.39 -7.19 25.97
C PHE A 37 17.96 -6.82 25.54
N LYS A 38 17.62 -5.51 25.50
CA LYS A 38 16.28 -5.02 25.16
C LYS A 38 16.07 -4.94 23.65
N ALA A 39 14.83 -5.10 23.23
CA ALA A 39 14.43 -4.87 21.85
C ALA A 39 14.43 -3.37 21.51
N PRO A 40 14.61 -2.99 20.23
CA PRO A 40 14.62 -1.59 19.80
C PRO A 40 13.41 -0.78 20.28
N SER A 41 12.20 -1.35 20.21
CA SER A 41 10.98 -0.70 20.72
C SER A 41 11.02 -0.44 22.24
N GLU A 42 11.64 -1.32 23.02
CA GLU A 42 11.73 -1.22 24.47
C GLU A 42 12.75 -0.16 24.91
N VAL A 43 13.87 -0.01 24.17
CA VAL A 43 14.88 1.01 24.45
C VAL A 43 14.31 2.42 24.30
N SER A 44 13.35 2.60 23.39
CA SER A 44 12.72 3.89 23.10
C SER A 44 11.46 4.15 23.94
N SER A 45 11.09 3.23 24.84
CA SER A 45 9.87 3.32 25.65
C SER A 45 10.05 4.19 26.90
N TRP A 46 9.02 4.97 27.24
CA TRP A 46 8.96 5.77 28.47
C TRP A 46 7.68 5.45 29.27
N PRO A 47 7.75 5.20 30.58
CA PRO A 47 8.93 5.23 31.45
C PRO A 47 9.88 4.03 31.24
N PRO A 48 11.17 4.15 31.64
CA PRO A 48 12.16 3.09 31.46
C PRO A 48 11.81 1.83 32.25
N VAL A 49 11.75 0.69 31.56
CA VAL A 49 11.46 -0.63 32.16
C VAL A 49 12.76 -1.44 32.29
N TRP A 50 12.93 -2.16 33.40
CA TRP A 50 14.14 -2.99 33.66
C TRP A 50 14.04 -4.42 33.09
N THR A 51 12.83 -4.91 32.82
CA THR A 51 12.58 -6.20 32.16
C THR A 51 12.71 -6.09 30.65
N THR A 52 12.72 -7.23 29.96
CA THR A 52 12.77 -7.34 28.49
C THR A 52 11.84 -8.43 28.00
N LYS A 53 11.07 -8.17 26.94
CA LYS A 53 10.23 -9.17 26.27
C LYS A 53 11.05 -10.29 25.64
N ASN A 54 12.34 -10.07 25.37
CA ASN A 54 13.24 -11.10 24.86
C ASN A 54 13.47 -12.26 25.86
N ALA A 55 13.19 -12.03 27.15
CA ALA A 55 13.26 -13.06 28.19
C ALA A 55 11.95 -13.86 28.34
N ALA A 56 10.88 -13.47 27.65
CA ALA A 56 9.59 -14.15 27.74
C ALA A 56 9.56 -15.41 26.87
N SER A 57 8.80 -16.42 27.31
CA SER A 57 8.49 -17.62 26.50
C SER A 57 7.37 -17.36 25.48
N SER A 58 6.65 -16.25 25.60
CA SER A 58 5.67 -15.81 24.60
C SER A 58 5.39 -14.31 24.72
N PHE A 59 5.02 -13.65 23.63
CA PHE A 59 4.45 -12.30 23.66
C PHE A 59 3.45 -12.11 22.52
N THR A 60 2.52 -11.16 22.71
CA THR A 60 1.61 -10.69 21.66
C THR A 60 2.24 -9.50 20.94
N PHE A 61 2.10 -9.46 19.61
CA PHE A 61 2.67 -8.41 18.77
C PHE A 61 1.57 -7.63 18.07
N LYS A 62 1.85 -6.37 17.76
CA LYS A 62 0.89 -5.50 17.06
C LYS A 62 0.88 -5.80 15.57
N THR A 63 -0.31 -5.91 15.02
CA THR A 63 -0.56 -6.18 13.60
C THR A 63 -1.59 -5.22 13.06
N GLN A 64 -1.48 -4.92 11.77
CA GLN A 64 -2.47 -4.14 11.03
C GLN A 64 -2.65 -4.72 9.63
N ILE A 65 -3.89 -4.83 9.16
CA ILE A 65 -4.16 -5.23 7.78
C ILE A 65 -3.87 -4.04 6.87
N LYS A 66 -3.06 -4.27 5.85
CA LYS A 66 -2.78 -3.28 4.82
C LYS A 66 -3.97 -3.16 3.89
N GLN A 67 -4.70 -2.06 4.04
CA GLN A 67 -5.90 -1.79 3.27
C GLN A 67 -5.63 -1.51 1.79
N LYS A 68 -4.44 -0.98 1.45
CA LYS A 68 -4.04 -0.73 0.06
C LYS A 68 -3.44 -1.99 -0.57
N SER A 69 -4.09 -2.52 -1.59
CA SER A 69 -3.54 -3.57 -2.46
C SER A 69 -2.29 -3.00 -3.15
N SER A 70 -1.10 -3.47 -2.76
CA SER A 70 0.13 -3.16 -3.48
C SER A 70 0.41 -4.24 -4.53
N GLY A 71 0.90 -3.82 -5.69
CA GLY A 71 1.44 -4.73 -6.72
C GLY A 71 2.43 -5.74 -6.11
N ALA A 72 2.42 -6.96 -6.69
CA ALA A 72 3.20 -8.16 -6.37
C ALA A 72 4.17 -8.05 -5.17
N SER A 73 3.89 -8.82 -4.11
CA SER A 73 4.65 -8.81 -2.87
C SER A 73 5.98 -9.58 -2.94
N VAL A 74 6.82 -9.34 -3.95
CA VAL A 74 8.17 -9.92 -3.96
C VAL A 74 9.01 -9.24 -2.86
N ASP A 75 9.63 -10.02 -1.96
CA ASP A 75 10.40 -9.46 -0.85
C ASP A 75 11.74 -8.87 -1.33
N LEU A 76 11.71 -7.58 -1.67
CA LEU A 76 12.87 -6.81 -2.14
C LEU A 76 13.97 -6.66 -1.10
N SER A 77 13.65 -6.92 0.18
CA SER A 77 14.61 -6.82 1.28
C SER A 77 15.75 -7.82 1.16
N THR A 78 15.50 -8.91 0.48
CA THR A 78 16.40 -10.06 0.39
C THR A 78 17.33 -10.00 -0.81
N LEU A 79 17.12 -9.05 -1.73
CA LEU A 79 17.88 -8.95 -2.98
C LEU A 79 19.17 -8.15 -2.79
N SER A 80 20.29 -8.70 -3.25
CA SER A 80 21.54 -7.95 -3.40
C SER A 80 21.40 -6.83 -4.45
N LEU A 81 22.29 -5.83 -4.47
CA LEU A 81 22.25 -4.74 -5.46
C LEU A 81 22.32 -5.27 -6.91
N SER A 82 23.05 -6.37 -7.14
CA SER A 82 23.11 -7.07 -8.43
C SER A 82 21.78 -7.75 -8.79
N GLU A 83 21.09 -8.32 -7.82
CA GLU A 83 19.77 -8.95 -7.99
C GLU A 83 18.68 -7.89 -8.21
N PHE A 84 18.77 -6.78 -7.48
CA PHE A 84 17.93 -5.61 -7.66
C PHE A 84 18.12 -4.95 -9.05
N ARG A 85 19.33 -4.92 -9.60
CA ARG A 85 19.55 -4.38 -10.95
C ARG A 85 18.93 -5.25 -12.04
N ASN A 86 18.79 -6.55 -11.80
CA ASN A 86 18.14 -7.51 -12.70
C ASN A 86 16.64 -7.73 -12.37
N PHE A 87 16.09 -6.92 -11.45
CA PHE A 87 14.78 -7.07 -10.82
C PHE A 87 13.58 -6.91 -11.76
N ALA A 88 13.75 -6.28 -12.92
CA ALA A 88 12.66 -6.11 -13.89
C ALA A 88 12.07 -7.45 -14.38
N ALA A 89 12.78 -8.58 -14.23
CA ALA A 89 12.27 -9.92 -14.51
C ALA A 89 11.37 -10.52 -13.40
N LEU A 90 11.31 -9.90 -12.22
CA LEU A 90 10.66 -10.43 -11.02
C LEU A 90 9.29 -9.83 -10.73
N ILE A 91 8.98 -8.66 -11.30
CA ILE A 91 7.71 -7.94 -11.08
C ILE A 91 6.62 -8.59 -11.96
N GLU A 92 5.63 -9.24 -11.34
CA GLU A 92 4.44 -9.71 -12.05
C GLU A 92 3.47 -8.55 -12.36
N GLU A 93 2.72 -8.73 -13.46
CA GLU A 93 1.79 -7.79 -14.10
C GLU A 93 0.56 -7.40 -13.26
N SER A 94 0.33 -7.95 -12.06
CA SER A 94 -0.88 -7.63 -11.29
C SER A 94 -0.70 -7.78 -9.77
N ALA A 95 -1.32 -6.88 -9.00
CA ALA A 95 -1.47 -7.05 -7.56
C ALA A 95 -2.17 -8.38 -7.25
N SER A 96 -1.65 -9.13 -6.27
CA SER A 96 -2.26 -10.40 -5.87
C SER A 96 -3.58 -10.12 -5.16
N LEU A 97 -4.68 -10.53 -5.80
CA LEU A 97 -6.05 -10.26 -5.33
C LEU A 97 -6.50 -11.22 -4.25
N ASP A 98 -5.78 -12.32 -4.07
CA ASP A 98 -6.06 -13.41 -3.12
C ASP A 98 -5.13 -13.36 -1.90
N THR A 99 -4.38 -12.27 -1.71
CA THR A 99 -3.38 -12.14 -0.65
C THR A 99 -3.76 -11.05 0.35
N VAL A 100 -3.99 -11.46 1.61
CA VAL A 100 -4.19 -10.52 2.72
C VAL A 100 -2.83 -10.18 3.31
N ILE A 101 -2.48 -8.89 3.33
CA ILE A 101 -1.20 -8.43 3.86
C ILE A 101 -1.41 -7.91 5.30
N VAL A 102 -0.84 -8.60 6.27
CA VAL A 102 -0.88 -8.21 7.69
C VAL A 102 0.49 -7.66 8.08
N THR A 103 0.62 -6.34 8.17
CA THR A 103 1.87 -5.69 8.61
C THR A 103 2.13 -5.91 10.09
N LEU A 104 3.39 -6.18 10.45
CA LEU A 104 3.90 -6.28 11.81
C LEU A 104 4.33 -4.88 12.27
N ASP A 105 3.58 -4.28 13.19
CA ASP A 105 3.88 -2.97 13.78
C ASP A 105 4.64 -3.13 15.12
N ASP A 106 5.67 -3.97 15.09
CA ASP A 106 6.49 -4.32 16.25
C ASP A 106 7.90 -4.79 15.79
N ASP A 107 8.75 -5.16 16.75
CA ASP A 107 10.08 -5.70 16.48
C ASP A 107 10.01 -7.01 15.66
N PRO A 108 11.00 -7.25 14.78
CA PRO A 108 11.07 -8.46 13.95
C PRO A 108 11.05 -9.74 14.78
N ILE A 109 10.23 -10.68 14.32
CA ILE A 109 10.21 -12.05 14.83
C ILE A 109 11.27 -12.85 14.07
N ARG A 110 12.19 -13.49 14.81
CA ARG A 110 13.35 -14.19 14.22
C ARG A 110 13.26 -15.71 14.29
N ARG A 111 12.42 -16.24 15.19
CA ARG A 111 12.26 -17.66 15.49
C ARG A 111 10.96 -17.86 16.28
N GLY A 112 10.70 -19.08 16.73
CA GLY A 112 9.50 -19.41 17.49
C GLY A 112 8.32 -19.77 16.61
N GLU A 113 7.26 -20.23 17.28
CA GLU A 113 5.97 -20.57 16.70
C GLU A 113 5.09 -19.33 16.68
N ILE A 114 4.76 -18.87 15.48
CA ILE A 114 3.98 -17.67 15.20
C ILE A 114 2.54 -18.10 14.98
N GLU A 115 1.63 -17.51 15.74
CA GLU A 115 0.18 -17.62 15.56
C GLU A 115 -0.35 -16.26 15.07
N ILE A 116 -1.06 -16.29 13.94
CA ILE A 116 -1.75 -15.14 13.35
C ILE A 116 -3.24 -15.50 13.33
N GLN A 117 -4.07 -14.56 13.76
CA GLN A 117 -5.51 -14.70 13.75
C GLN A 117 -6.15 -13.62 12.89
N LEU A 118 -7.15 -14.00 12.09
CA LEU A 118 -8.02 -13.09 11.36
C LEU A 118 -9.40 -13.13 12.03
N LEU A 119 -9.74 -12.06 12.74
CA LEU A 119 -10.89 -11.99 13.61
C LEU A 119 -11.82 -10.87 13.17
N LYS A 120 -13.12 -11.06 13.34
CA LYS A 120 -14.09 -9.96 13.27
C LYS A 120 -13.99 -9.06 14.50
N GLY A 121 -14.73 -7.95 14.47
CA GLY A 121 -14.90 -7.05 15.61
C GLY A 121 -15.38 -7.72 16.91
N ASP A 122 -16.10 -8.83 16.82
CA ASP A 122 -16.60 -9.61 17.98
C ASP A 122 -15.63 -10.72 18.45
N GLY A 123 -14.49 -10.89 17.77
CA GLY A 123 -13.50 -11.92 18.08
C GLY A 123 -13.78 -13.30 17.47
N THR A 124 -14.82 -13.45 16.65
CA THR A 124 -15.10 -14.68 15.89
C THR A 124 -14.24 -14.75 14.61
N PRO A 125 -14.09 -15.92 13.95
CA PRO A 125 -13.34 -16.00 12.71
C PRO A 125 -13.94 -15.11 11.62
N ALA A 126 -13.08 -14.53 10.80
CA ALA A 126 -13.46 -13.71 9.65
C ALA A 126 -14.46 -14.40 8.71
N ASP A 127 -15.39 -13.61 8.16
CA ASP A 127 -16.28 -14.06 7.09
C ASP A 127 -15.73 -13.72 5.72
N TYR A 128 -16.22 -14.42 4.70
CA TYR A 128 -15.85 -14.20 3.32
C TYR A 128 -16.92 -14.70 2.36
N ALA A 129 -16.78 -14.33 1.09
CA ALA A 129 -17.59 -14.85 0.00
C ALA A 129 -16.71 -15.56 -1.04
N THR A 130 -17.25 -16.59 -1.67
CA THR A 130 -16.64 -17.26 -2.84
C THR A 130 -17.53 -17.16 -4.06
N GLU A 131 -18.83 -17.14 -3.85
CA GLU A 131 -19.85 -16.87 -4.85
C GLU A 131 -20.65 -15.66 -4.35
N VAL A 132 -21.11 -14.82 -5.28
CA VAL A 132 -21.94 -13.66 -4.97
C VAL A 132 -23.14 -13.63 -5.90
N ASP A 133 -24.18 -12.88 -5.53
CA ASP A 133 -25.30 -12.62 -6.43
C ASP A 133 -24.84 -11.74 -7.61
N GLU A 134 -24.57 -12.38 -8.75
CA GLU A 134 -24.10 -11.71 -9.97
C GLU A 134 -25.12 -10.73 -10.53
N GLN A 135 -26.43 -10.97 -10.36
CA GLN A 135 -27.47 -10.07 -10.84
C GLN A 135 -27.50 -8.79 -10.01
N ARG A 136 -27.45 -8.93 -8.69
CA ARG A 136 -27.36 -7.79 -7.77
C ARG A 136 -26.07 -7.02 -7.98
N PHE A 137 -24.94 -7.71 -8.20
CA PHE A 137 -23.67 -7.06 -8.53
C PHE A 137 -23.73 -6.28 -9.85
N ALA A 138 -24.28 -6.87 -10.91
CA ALA A 138 -24.41 -6.20 -12.21
C ALA A 138 -25.26 -4.92 -12.08
N ALA A 139 -26.36 -4.95 -11.32
CA ALA A 139 -27.18 -3.77 -11.07
C ALA A 139 -26.40 -2.64 -10.35
N LEU A 140 -25.52 -2.99 -9.41
CA LEU A 140 -24.64 -2.01 -8.74
C LEU A 140 -23.60 -1.42 -9.69
N VAL A 141 -23.01 -2.24 -10.57
CA VAL A 141 -22.06 -1.78 -11.59
C VAL A 141 -22.73 -0.87 -12.61
N ASP A 142 -23.97 -1.17 -13.02
CA ASP A 142 -24.76 -0.32 -13.90
C ASP A 142 -25.08 1.03 -13.23
N ARG A 143 -25.48 1.00 -11.95
CA ARG A 143 -25.73 2.22 -11.16
C ARG A 143 -24.46 3.06 -11.01
N TYR A 144 -23.33 2.43 -10.71
CA TYR A 144 -22.02 3.10 -10.67
C TYR A 144 -21.66 3.71 -12.05
N SER A 145 -21.86 2.98 -13.14
CA SER A 145 -21.55 3.45 -14.50
C SER A 145 -22.41 4.65 -14.91
N ALA A 146 -23.65 4.74 -14.41
CA ALA A 146 -24.51 5.91 -14.61
C ALA A 146 -24.04 7.14 -13.81
N LEU A 147 -23.38 6.92 -12.67
CA LEU A 147 -22.92 7.98 -11.76
C LEU A 147 -21.47 8.42 -11.99
N GLU A 148 -20.61 7.59 -12.60
CA GLU A 148 -19.15 7.84 -12.64
C GLU A 148 -18.75 9.18 -13.30
N ALA A 149 -19.59 9.70 -14.19
CA ALA A 149 -19.37 10.99 -14.85
C ALA A 149 -19.90 12.19 -14.04
N ASP A 150 -20.72 11.96 -13.03
CA ASP A 150 -21.44 12.96 -12.23
C ASP A 150 -21.22 12.75 -10.72
N VAL A 151 -19.96 12.56 -10.34
CA VAL A 151 -19.51 12.53 -8.94
C VAL A 151 -18.82 13.84 -8.57
N PRO A 152 -18.67 14.18 -7.28
CA PRO A 152 -17.94 15.36 -6.86
C PRO A 152 -16.51 15.38 -7.44
N ASP A 153 -16.08 16.52 -7.99
CA ASP A 153 -14.81 16.68 -8.72
C ASP A 153 -13.59 16.10 -7.98
N SER A 154 -13.56 16.24 -6.66
CA SER A 154 -12.48 15.75 -5.79
C SER A 154 -12.27 14.24 -5.84
N PHE A 155 -13.28 13.47 -6.26
CA PHE A 155 -13.26 12.01 -6.32
C PHE A 155 -13.37 11.44 -7.73
N SER A 156 -13.65 12.29 -8.73
CA SER A 156 -13.76 11.90 -10.14
C SER A 156 -12.58 11.02 -10.61
N SER A 157 -11.34 11.45 -10.34
CA SER A 157 -10.14 10.70 -10.75
C SER A 157 -9.96 9.37 -10.00
N ALA A 158 -10.41 9.28 -8.74
CA ALA A 158 -10.26 8.07 -7.94
C ALA A 158 -11.32 7.03 -8.29
N LEU A 159 -12.48 7.48 -8.77
CA LEU A 159 -13.62 6.67 -9.18
C LEU A 159 -13.66 6.43 -10.69
N LYS A 160 -12.65 6.86 -11.45
CA LYS A 160 -12.61 6.69 -12.90
C LYS A 160 -12.06 5.32 -13.29
N ASP A 161 -12.66 4.70 -14.30
CA ASP A 161 -12.16 3.48 -14.96
C ASP A 161 -11.93 2.31 -13.98
N LEU A 162 -12.77 2.18 -12.94
CA LEU A 162 -12.65 1.07 -11.99
C LEU A 162 -12.87 -0.28 -12.70
N PRO A 163 -12.12 -1.34 -12.32
CA PRO A 163 -12.25 -2.66 -12.93
C PRO A 163 -13.64 -3.26 -12.66
N ARG A 164 -14.29 -3.78 -13.70
CA ARG A 164 -15.68 -4.30 -13.67
C ARG A 164 -15.78 -5.79 -13.96
N ASP A 165 -14.66 -6.41 -14.31
CA ASP A 165 -14.52 -7.80 -14.73
C ASP A 165 -14.55 -8.79 -13.56
N SER A 166 -14.32 -8.30 -12.34
CA SER A 166 -14.29 -9.11 -11.12
C SER A 166 -14.86 -8.33 -9.95
N VAL A 167 -15.78 -8.96 -9.22
CA VAL A 167 -16.36 -8.44 -7.98
C VAL A 167 -15.27 -8.03 -7.00
N GLY A 168 -14.28 -8.90 -6.79
CA GLY A 168 -13.15 -8.62 -5.90
C GLY A 168 -12.36 -7.38 -6.30
N ARG A 169 -12.05 -7.23 -7.61
CA ARG A 169 -11.31 -6.05 -8.12
C ARG A 169 -12.12 -4.76 -8.00
N PHE A 170 -13.40 -4.83 -8.34
CA PHE A 170 -14.31 -3.70 -8.26
C PHE A 170 -14.42 -3.20 -6.83
N LEU A 171 -14.78 -4.09 -5.89
CA LEU A 171 -14.93 -3.77 -4.47
C LEU A 171 -13.65 -3.22 -3.88
N ASP A 172 -12.51 -3.84 -4.20
CA ASP A 172 -11.20 -3.40 -3.72
C ASP A 172 -10.89 -1.96 -4.15
N SER A 173 -11.12 -1.66 -5.43
CA SER A 173 -10.82 -0.35 -6.01
C SER A 173 -11.81 0.71 -5.54
N PHE A 174 -13.09 0.36 -5.45
CA PHE A 174 -14.15 1.24 -4.95
C PHE A 174 -13.96 1.58 -3.47
N PHE A 175 -13.71 0.57 -2.62
CA PHE A 175 -13.42 0.81 -1.20
C PHE A 175 -12.07 1.49 -0.99
N ASN A 176 -11.12 1.39 -1.92
CA ASN A 176 -9.93 2.24 -1.88
C ASN A 176 -10.27 3.73 -2.05
N ALA A 177 -11.17 4.08 -2.97
CA ALA A 177 -11.65 5.44 -3.15
C ALA A 177 -12.55 5.91 -1.99
N ALA A 178 -13.32 5.01 -1.38
CA ALA A 178 -14.28 5.34 -0.32
C ALA A 178 -13.67 5.36 1.09
N ILE A 179 -12.85 4.35 1.42
CA ILE A 179 -12.44 4.02 2.80
C ILE A 179 -10.92 3.98 2.95
N TYR A 180 -10.22 3.20 2.12
CA TYR A 180 -8.85 2.76 2.40
C TYR A 180 -7.78 3.82 2.11
N SER A 181 -8.06 4.76 1.21
CA SER A 181 -7.17 5.90 0.99
C SER A 181 -7.31 6.95 2.09
N ASP A 182 -6.24 7.68 2.40
CA ASP A 182 -6.28 8.75 3.41
C ASP A 182 -7.38 9.80 3.12
N GLY A 183 -7.67 10.00 1.84
CA GLY A 183 -8.72 10.88 1.33
C GLY A 183 -10.06 10.20 1.08
N GLY A 184 -10.33 9.00 1.60
CA GLY A 184 -11.57 8.28 1.35
C GLY A 184 -12.82 9.09 1.66
N PHE A 185 -13.78 9.14 0.72
CA PHE A 185 -14.91 10.07 0.80
C PHE A 185 -15.90 9.79 1.94
N VAL A 186 -15.93 8.57 2.51
CA VAL A 186 -16.75 8.23 3.71
C VAL A 186 -15.96 8.27 5.02
N ARG A 187 -14.68 8.64 4.99
CA ARG A 187 -13.92 8.84 6.23
C ARG A 187 -14.47 10.05 6.96
N ARG A 188 -14.80 9.92 8.25
CA ARG A 188 -15.55 10.93 9.03
C ARG A 188 -15.05 12.36 8.84
N VAL A 189 -13.75 12.57 8.97
CA VAL A 189 -13.13 13.90 8.84
C VAL A 189 -13.24 14.45 7.41
N VAL A 190 -13.01 13.59 6.41
CA VAL A 190 -13.06 13.97 4.99
C VAL A 190 -14.49 14.26 4.57
N LEU A 191 -15.42 13.36 4.90
CA LEU A 191 -16.84 13.48 4.61
C LEU A 191 -17.41 14.79 5.17
N VAL A 192 -17.26 15.01 6.48
CA VAL A 192 -17.78 16.21 7.17
C VAL A 192 -17.18 17.47 6.57
N SER A 193 -15.86 17.51 6.36
CA SER A 193 -15.21 18.70 5.80
C SER A 193 -15.68 18.99 4.38
N SER A 194 -15.86 17.95 3.56
CA SER A 194 -16.27 18.08 2.17
C SER A 194 -17.74 18.51 2.05
N LEU A 195 -18.64 17.89 2.82
CA LEU A 195 -20.04 18.25 2.84
C LEU A 195 -20.25 19.68 3.35
N LYS A 196 -19.55 20.11 4.41
CA LYS A 196 -19.61 21.50 4.88
C LYS A 196 -19.17 22.50 3.80
N ALA A 197 -18.12 22.18 3.06
CA ALA A 197 -17.68 23.01 1.95
C ALA A 197 -18.76 23.09 0.84
N GLN A 198 -19.46 21.99 0.55
CA GLN A 198 -20.57 21.99 -0.41
C GLN A 198 -21.80 22.75 0.09
N TYR A 199 -22.18 22.61 1.35
CA TYR A 199 -23.24 23.42 1.96
C TYR A 199 -22.92 24.92 1.90
N SER A 200 -21.70 25.31 2.29
CA SER A 200 -21.26 26.71 2.19
C SER A 200 -21.35 27.21 0.75
N LYS A 201 -20.88 26.42 -0.22
CA LYS A 201 -20.95 26.76 -1.65
C LYS A 201 -22.39 26.88 -2.14
N ALA A 202 -23.30 26.00 -1.71
CA ALA A 202 -24.71 26.06 -2.06
C ALA A 202 -25.38 27.31 -1.48
N ILE A 203 -25.15 27.62 -0.19
CA ILE A 203 -25.66 28.83 0.49
C ILE A 203 -25.16 30.10 -0.20
N ASP A 204 -23.85 30.17 -0.50
CA ASP A 204 -23.24 31.32 -1.18
C ASP A 204 -23.83 31.50 -2.58
N ARG A 205 -23.95 30.41 -3.36
CA ARG A 205 -24.55 30.45 -4.71
C ARG A 205 -26.02 30.84 -4.66
N LEU A 206 -26.79 30.33 -3.71
CA LEU A 206 -28.20 30.65 -3.54
C LEU A 206 -28.37 32.16 -3.27
N SER A 207 -27.57 32.70 -2.35
CA SER A 207 -27.57 34.12 -1.99
C SER A 207 -27.14 35.02 -3.17
N GLN A 208 -26.14 34.59 -3.94
CA GLN A 208 -25.59 35.38 -5.04
C GLN A 208 -26.39 35.25 -6.34
N SER A 209 -27.21 34.22 -6.51
CA SER A 209 -27.94 33.95 -7.76
C SER A 209 -28.87 35.11 -8.12
N VAL A 210 -29.63 35.60 -7.13
CA VAL A 210 -30.56 36.74 -7.32
C VAL A 210 -29.79 38.03 -7.60
N GLU A 211 -28.78 38.34 -6.79
CA GLU A 211 -27.97 39.56 -6.94
C GLU A 211 -27.26 39.63 -8.30
N THR A 212 -26.73 38.50 -8.76
CA THR A 212 -26.00 38.43 -10.04
C THR A 212 -26.96 38.56 -11.22
N ALA A 213 -28.10 37.87 -11.19
CA ALA A 213 -29.07 37.90 -12.27
C ALA A 213 -29.82 39.24 -12.36
N MET A 214 -30.04 39.90 -11.23
CA MET A 214 -30.76 41.18 -11.11
C MET A 214 -29.84 42.40 -11.00
N LYS A 215 -28.59 42.26 -11.42
CA LYS A 215 -27.66 43.38 -11.53
C LYS A 215 -28.17 44.43 -12.53
N GLU A 216 -27.99 45.70 -12.18
CA GLU A 216 -28.31 46.81 -13.08
C GLU A 216 -27.37 46.81 -14.28
N LEU A 217 -27.96 46.93 -15.48
CA LEU A 217 -27.28 46.99 -16.76
C LEU A 217 -27.39 48.41 -17.34
N PRO A 218 -26.43 48.84 -18.18
CA PRO A 218 -26.49 50.16 -18.81
C PRO A 218 -27.72 50.41 -19.69
N ILE A 219 -28.39 49.34 -20.12
CA ILE A 219 -29.58 49.36 -20.97
C ILE A 219 -30.90 49.43 -20.18
N ASP A 220 -30.84 49.36 -18.84
CA ASP A 220 -32.02 49.32 -17.98
C ASP A 220 -32.70 50.71 -17.89
N THR A 221 -34.02 50.74 -18.08
CA THR A 221 -34.87 51.89 -17.75
C THR A 221 -35.06 52.01 -16.24
N ASP A 222 -35.48 53.17 -15.76
CA ASP A 222 -35.76 53.38 -14.32
C ASP A 222 -36.81 52.38 -13.80
N GLU A 223 -37.82 52.06 -14.62
CA GLU A 223 -38.84 51.03 -14.32
C GLU A 223 -38.22 49.63 -14.17
N SER A 224 -37.32 49.23 -15.07
CA SER A 224 -36.66 47.92 -14.98
C SER A 224 -35.68 47.83 -13.81
N LYS A 225 -35.05 48.95 -13.42
CA LYS A 225 -34.21 49.02 -12.21
C LYS A 225 -35.07 48.86 -10.94
N GLU A 226 -36.24 49.48 -10.91
CA GLU A 226 -37.19 49.33 -9.80
C GLU A 226 -37.69 47.89 -9.70
N MET A 227 -38.04 47.23 -10.82
CA MET A 227 -38.39 45.81 -10.83
C MET A 227 -37.26 44.91 -10.31
N LYS A 228 -36.01 45.12 -10.77
CA LYS A 228 -34.84 44.39 -10.29
C LYS A 228 -34.57 44.60 -8.81
N ALA A 229 -34.75 45.83 -8.31
CA ALA A 229 -34.62 46.13 -6.88
C ALA A 229 -35.70 45.41 -6.05
N LYS A 230 -36.95 45.40 -6.53
CA LYS A 230 -38.05 44.71 -5.87
C LYS A 230 -37.85 43.19 -5.83
N ILE A 231 -37.42 42.59 -6.95
CA ILE A 231 -37.11 41.15 -6.99
C ILE A 231 -36.01 40.81 -5.98
N ARG A 232 -34.95 41.62 -5.87
CA ARG A 232 -33.89 41.42 -4.87
C ARG A 232 -34.43 41.47 -3.44
N GLU A 233 -35.21 42.49 -3.10
CA GLU A 233 -35.76 42.64 -1.75
C GLU A 233 -36.68 41.48 -1.36
N GLU A 234 -37.64 41.14 -2.22
CA GLU A 234 -38.62 40.09 -1.90
C GLU A 234 -37.99 38.69 -1.93
N SER A 235 -37.05 38.41 -2.86
CA SER A 235 -36.31 37.15 -2.86
C SER A 235 -35.40 37.02 -1.64
N SER A 236 -34.78 38.12 -1.18
CA SER A 236 -33.96 38.10 0.04
C SER A 236 -34.78 37.68 1.26
N ARG A 237 -36.04 38.11 1.35
CA ARG A 237 -36.95 37.69 2.44
C ARG A 237 -37.29 36.20 2.34
N LEU A 238 -37.56 35.69 1.13
CA LEU A 238 -37.83 34.26 0.91
C LEU A 238 -36.63 33.38 1.26
N LEU A 239 -35.41 33.90 1.12
CA LEU A 239 -34.17 33.17 1.41
C LEU A 239 -33.75 33.13 2.88
N GLU A 240 -34.31 33.99 3.75
CA GLU A 240 -33.87 34.08 5.16
C GLU A 240 -34.01 32.74 5.90
N THR A 241 -35.19 32.11 5.84
CA THR A 241 -35.44 30.83 6.52
C THR A 241 -34.69 29.66 5.87
N PRO A 242 -34.73 29.47 4.53
CA PRO A 242 -33.98 28.39 3.88
C PRO A 242 -32.47 28.46 4.12
N ILE A 243 -31.87 29.65 4.11
CA ILE A 243 -30.44 29.81 4.41
C ILE A 243 -30.15 29.44 5.88
N ALA A 244 -31.02 29.82 6.81
CA ALA A 244 -30.87 29.45 8.22
C ALA A 244 -30.94 27.92 8.42
N ASP A 245 -31.89 27.26 7.76
CA ASP A 245 -32.09 25.81 7.83
C ASP A 245 -30.91 25.03 7.19
N LEU A 246 -30.42 25.49 6.05
CA LEU A 246 -29.20 24.95 5.42
C LEU A 246 -27.98 25.14 6.31
N THR A 247 -27.86 26.30 6.97
CA THR A 247 -26.77 26.59 7.91
C THR A 247 -26.85 25.68 9.13
N ALA A 248 -28.04 25.42 9.65
CA ALA A 248 -28.25 24.48 10.75
C ALA A 248 -27.87 23.05 10.34
N SER A 249 -28.31 22.60 9.16
CA SER A 249 -27.96 21.28 8.59
C SER A 249 -26.44 21.14 8.37
N MET A 250 -25.77 22.21 7.94
CA MET A 250 -24.31 22.23 7.85
C MET A 250 -23.62 22.11 9.23
N GLN A 251 -24.21 22.67 10.29
CA GLN A 251 -23.66 22.61 11.65
C GLN A 251 -23.86 21.25 12.30
N THR A 252 -24.99 20.57 12.05
CA THR A 252 -25.24 19.23 12.58
C THR A 252 -24.20 18.23 12.10
N LEU A 253 -23.60 18.43 10.91
CA LEU A 253 -22.52 17.58 10.38
C LEU A 253 -21.32 17.41 11.33
N GLU A 254 -21.05 18.36 12.23
CA GLU A 254 -19.93 18.23 13.18
C GLU A 254 -20.10 17.08 14.17
N SER A 255 -21.34 16.65 14.45
CA SER A 255 -21.59 15.50 15.35
C SER A 255 -21.02 14.20 14.77
N PHE A 256 -21.02 14.06 13.44
CA PHE A 256 -20.54 12.86 12.74
C PHE A 256 -19.02 12.83 12.57
N ARG A 257 -18.31 13.90 12.95
CA ARG A 257 -16.85 14.00 12.79
C ARG A 257 -16.09 13.05 13.70
N MET A 258 -16.69 12.65 14.82
CA MET A 258 -16.13 11.72 15.80
C MET A 258 -16.98 10.46 15.87
N GLY A 259 -16.36 9.32 16.19
CA GLY A 259 -17.05 8.04 16.38
C GLY A 259 -16.10 6.94 16.81
N GLU A 260 -16.60 5.72 16.92
CA GLU A 260 -15.80 4.55 17.35
C GLU A 260 -14.71 4.20 16.32
N THR A 261 -15.04 4.33 15.03
CA THR A 261 -14.11 4.09 13.92
C THR A 261 -13.88 5.37 13.12
N GLY A 262 -12.82 5.42 12.33
CA GLY A 262 -12.55 6.56 11.43
C GLY A 262 -13.48 6.66 10.21
N VAL A 263 -14.41 5.72 10.05
CA VAL A 263 -15.35 5.60 8.93
C VAL A 263 -16.75 5.86 9.45
N THR A 264 -17.56 6.59 8.69
CA THR A 264 -18.97 6.84 9.03
C THR A 264 -19.77 5.55 8.81
N ASP A 265 -20.58 5.15 9.78
CA ASP A 265 -21.37 3.92 9.67
C ASP A 265 -22.62 4.10 8.80
N LEU A 266 -23.28 2.98 8.44
CA LEU A 266 -24.42 3.02 7.52
C LEU A 266 -25.63 3.77 8.08
N VAL A 267 -25.86 3.72 9.39
CA VAL A 267 -27.02 4.38 10.03
C VAL A 267 -26.81 5.89 10.07
N GLU A 268 -25.59 6.31 10.39
CA GLU A 268 -25.18 7.70 10.29
C GLU A 268 -25.24 8.21 8.84
N LEU A 269 -24.78 7.41 7.87
CA LEU A 269 -24.85 7.76 6.45
C LEU A 269 -26.28 7.90 5.95
N GLU A 270 -27.19 7.01 6.34
CA GLU A 270 -28.62 7.12 6.00
C GLU A 270 -29.20 8.46 6.49
N THR A 271 -28.84 8.87 7.72
CA THR A 271 -29.25 10.16 8.28
C THR A 271 -28.69 11.33 7.45
N ILE A 272 -27.39 11.30 7.13
CA ILE A 272 -26.73 12.35 6.32
C ILE A 272 -27.35 12.43 4.92
N ILE A 273 -27.63 11.30 4.27
CA ILE A 273 -28.25 11.25 2.94
C ILE A 273 -29.67 11.85 3.01
N GLY A 274 -30.45 11.52 4.04
CA GLY A 274 -31.77 12.10 4.28
C GLY A 274 -31.73 13.63 4.43
N ASP A 275 -30.78 14.14 5.22
CA ASP A 275 -30.58 15.58 5.42
C ASP A 275 -30.14 16.29 4.13
N LEU A 276 -29.28 15.65 3.33
CA LEU A 276 -28.86 16.17 2.02
C LEU A 276 -30.04 16.26 1.05
N ARG A 277 -30.86 15.20 0.95
CA ARG A 277 -32.06 15.18 0.09
C ARG A 277 -33.07 16.25 0.51
N SER A 278 -33.33 16.36 1.81
CA SER A 278 -34.22 17.39 2.36
C SER A 278 -33.72 18.81 2.06
N SER A 279 -32.40 19.03 2.16
CA SER A 279 -31.76 20.31 1.82
C SER A 279 -31.84 20.63 0.32
N VAL A 280 -31.68 19.61 -0.54
CA VAL A 280 -31.86 19.75 -1.99
C VAL A 280 -33.29 20.16 -2.33
N ASP A 281 -34.29 19.50 -1.74
CA ASP A 281 -35.70 19.81 -1.98
C ASP A 281 -36.03 21.22 -1.50
N LEU A 282 -35.55 21.63 -0.32
CA LEU A 282 -35.68 22.99 0.18
C LEU A 282 -35.12 24.04 -0.79
N ILE A 283 -33.93 23.79 -1.37
CA ILE A 283 -33.32 24.69 -2.37
C ILE A 283 -34.15 24.76 -3.65
N ARG A 284 -34.68 23.63 -4.13
CA ARG A 284 -35.51 23.58 -5.33
C ARG A 284 -36.83 24.31 -5.13
N ASP A 285 -37.47 24.11 -3.98
CA ASP A 285 -38.75 24.73 -3.66
C ASP A 285 -38.63 26.25 -3.55
N VAL A 286 -37.65 26.76 -2.80
CA VAL A 286 -37.42 28.21 -2.71
C VAL A 286 -36.96 28.79 -4.05
N GLY A 287 -36.17 28.04 -4.83
CA GLY A 287 -35.75 28.45 -6.17
C GLY A 287 -36.95 28.63 -7.11
N ALA A 288 -37.88 27.67 -7.11
CA ALA A 288 -39.12 27.76 -7.90
C ALA A 288 -40.01 28.92 -7.47
N GLU A 289 -40.11 29.17 -6.15
CA GLU A 289 -40.87 30.32 -5.62
C GLU A 289 -40.26 31.66 -6.08
N ILE A 290 -38.94 31.80 -6.01
CA ILE A 290 -38.21 33.00 -6.47
C ILE A 290 -38.39 33.22 -7.98
N VAL A 291 -38.34 32.15 -8.80
CA VAL A 291 -38.55 32.24 -10.25
C VAL A 291 -39.99 32.68 -10.57
N SER A 292 -40.99 32.10 -9.89
CA SER A 292 -42.40 32.47 -10.03
C SER A 292 -42.66 33.92 -9.64
N LEU A 293 -42.09 34.35 -8.51
CA LEU A 293 -42.14 35.74 -8.05
C LEU A 293 -41.52 36.69 -9.07
N SER A 294 -40.33 36.35 -9.57
CA SER A 294 -39.60 37.16 -10.55
C SER A 294 -40.38 37.29 -11.86
N GLY A 295 -41.00 36.21 -12.33
CA GLY A 295 -41.87 36.23 -13.50
C GLY A 295 -43.11 37.11 -13.31
N THR A 296 -43.70 37.09 -12.11
CA THR A 296 -44.86 37.93 -11.77
C THR A 296 -44.50 39.42 -11.74
N ILE A 297 -43.36 39.78 -11.15
CA ILE A 297 -42.89 41.17 -11.09
C ILE A 297 -42.48 41.68 -12.48
N ALA A 298 -41.77 40.86 -13.27
CA ALA A 298 -41.34 41.21 -14.61
C ALA A 298 -42.50 41.35 -15.61
N GLY A 299 -43.60 40.62 -15.41
CA GLY A 299 -44.77 40.65 -16.28
C GLY A 299 -44.44 40.35 -17.74
N ALA A 300 -44.86 41.22 -18.66
CA ALA A 300 -44.57 41.11 -20.10
C ALA A 300 -43.34 41.91 -20.55
N ASP A 301 -42.51 42.43 -19.62
CA ASP A 301 -41.35 43.23 -20.02
C ASP A 301 -40.24 42.38 -20.65
N SER A 302 -40.09 42.54 -21.97
CA SER A 302 -39.07 41.87 -22.76
C SER A 302 -37.63 42.07 -22.26
N ARG A 303 -37.32 43.18 -21.57
CA ARG A 303 -35.98 43.50 -21.06
C ARG A 303 -35.62 42.67 -19.83
N MET A 304 -36.61 42.23 -19.06
CA MET A 304 -36.42 41.38 -17.88
C MET A 304 -36.27 39.90 -18.23
N SER A 305 -36.68 39.48 -19.43
CA SER A 305 -36.70 38.08 -19.85
C SER A 305 -35.34 37.36 -19.74
N LEU A 306 -34.24 38.04 -20.06
CA LEU A 306 -32.90 37.48 -19.96
C LEU A 306 -32.47 37.30 -18.50
N SER A 307 -32.69 38.31 -17.65
CA SER A 307 -32.38 38.26 -16.22
C SER A 307 -33.16 37.15 -15.51
N VAL A 308 -34.46 37.00 -15.81
CA VAL A 308 -35.29 35.95 -15.21
C VAL A 308 -34.84 34.55 -15.65
N ARG A 309 -34.52 34.34 -16.94
CA ARG A 309 -33.99 33.06 -17.42
C ARG A 309 -32.60 32.74 -16.85
N GLN A 310 -31.75 33.75 -16.69
CA GLN A 310 -30.44 33.57 -16.07
C GLN A 310 -30.59 33.20 -14.60
N LEU A 311 -31.54 33.82 -13.89
CA LEU A 311 -31.87 33.49 -12.51
C LEU A 311 -32.35 32.04 -12.38
N GLU A 312 -33.32 31.63 -13.20
CA GLU A 312 -33.85 30.27 -13.25
C GLU A 312 -32.73 29.24 -13.42
N ARG A 313 -31.89 29.39 -14.45
CA ARG A 313 -30.74 28.51 -14.68
C ARG A 313 -29.74 28.53 -13.52
N SER A 314 -29.48 29.70 -12.92
CA SER A 314 -28.57 29.80 -11.79
C SER A 314 -29.09 28.98 -10.61
N LEU A 315 -30.37 29.14 -10.27
CA LEU A 315 -31.03 28.45 -9.16
C LEU A 315 -31.15 26.93 -9.39
N GLU A 316 -31.43 26.50 -10.62
CA GLU A 316 -31.47 25.07 -11.00
C GLU A 316 -30.16 24.33 -10.70
N THR A 317 -29.02 25.01 -10.86
CA THR A 317 -27.68 24.43 -10.67
C THR A 317 -27.16 24.50 -9.23
N VAL A 318 -27.83 25.24 -8.33
CA VAL A 318 -27.40 25.39 -6.92
C VAL A 318 -27.27 24.04 -6.19
N PRO A 319 -28.27 23.12 -6.25
CA PRO A 319 -28.21 21.89 -5.47
C PRO A 319 -27.32 20.80 -6.08
N GLU A 320 -26.78 20.97 -7.30
CA GLU A 320 -26.04 19.91 -8.03
C GLU A 320 -24.97 19.23 -7.18
N GLY A 321 -24.14 20.02 -6.48
CA GLY A 321 -23.09 19.45 -5.62
C GLY A 321 -23.64 18.59 -4.48
N LEU A 322 -24.76 18.99 -3.87
CA LEU A 322 -25.41 18.21 -2.80
C LEU A 322 -26.06 16.94 -3.36
N VAL A 323 -26.63 17.00 -4.56
CA VAL A 323 -27.18 15.83 -5.28
C VAL A 323 -26.08 14.81 -5.58
N GLN A 324 -24.95 15.25 -6.15
CA GLN A 324 -23.80 14.38 -6.43
C GLN A 324 -23.32 13.64 -5.18
N TRP A 325 -23.28 14.33 -4.03
CA TRP A 325 -22.92 13.70 -2.76
C TRP A 325 -23.98 12.73 -2.26
N ALA A 326 -25.26 13.08 -2.33
CA ALA A 326 -26.34 12.18 -1.91
C ALA A 326 -26.31 10.88 -2.72
N GLU A 327 -26.16 10.96 -4.06
CA GLU A 327 -26.10 9.78 -4.92
C GLU A 327 -24.83 8.94 -4.72
N LEU A 328 -23.66 9.57 -4.52
CA LEU A 328 -22.42 8.85 -4.25
C LEU A 328 -22.47 8.09 -2.91
N LEU A 329 -23.01 8.72 -1.87
CA LEU A 329 -23.15 8.11 -0.55
C LEU A 329 -24.20 7.00 -0.55
N ASP A 330 -25.30 7.18 -1.29
CA ASP A 330 -26.34 6.16 -1.45
C ASP A 330 -25.80 4.94 -2.22
N LEU A 331 -25.03 5.15 -3.30
CA LEU A 331 -24.32 4.07 -4.00
C LEU A 331 -23.34 3.34 -3.08
N TYR A 332 -22.56 4.08 -2.27
CA TYR A 332 -21.66 3.47 -1.29
C TYR A 332 -22.43 2.60 -0.29
N SER A 333 -23.55 3.09 0.24
CA SER A 333 -24.38 2.34 1.18
C SER A 333 -24.88 1.03 0.56
N ASP A 334 -25.37 1.06 -0.67
CA ASP A 334 -25.81 -0.14 -1.40
C ASP A 334 -24.68 -1.15 -1.63
N ILE A 335 -23.51 -0.68 -2.07
CA ILE A 335 -22.32 -1.53 -2.28
C ILE A 335 -21.86 -2.12 -0.94
N ARG A 336 -21.92 -1.35 0.15
CA ARG A 336 -21.52 -1.80 1.47
C ARG A 336 -22.50 -2.84 2.04
N VAL A 337 -23.80 -2.66 1.84
CA VAL A 337 -24.82 -3.65 2.20
C VAL A 337 -24.62 -4.92 1.38
N PHE A 338 -24.41 -4.82 0.07
CA PHE A 338 -24.07 -5.97 -0.77
C PHE A 338 -22.81 -6.70 -0.29
N TYR A 339 -21.76 -5.96 0.07
CA TYR A 339 -20.53 -6.53 0.62
C TYR A 339 -20.78 -7.29 1.94
N ASN A 340 -21.57 -6.73 2.85
CA ASN A 340 -21.89 -7.39 4.11
C ASN A 340 -22.77 -8.63 3.88
N ASP A 341 -23.80 -8.52 3.05
CA ASP A 341 -24.75 -9.61 2.78
C ASP A 341 -24.12 -10.78 2.02
N SER A 342 -23.07 -10.52 1.23
CA SER A 342 -22.39 -11.54 0.42
C SER A 342 -21.52 -12.49 1.24
N GLN A 343 -21.15 -12.10 2.46
CA GLN A 343 -20.23 -12.85 3.32
C GLN A 343 -20.96 -13.98 4.06
N ASP A 344 -21.20 -15.09 3.35
CA ASP A 344 -22.00 -16.23 3.83
C ASP A 344 -21.17 -17.37 4.43
N LYS A 345 -19.85 -17.32 4.30
CA LYS A 345 -18.90 -18.33 4.80
C LYS A 345 -18.00 -17.74 5.87
N THR A 346 -17.54 -18.58 6.78
CA THR A 346 -16.61 -18.23 7.86
C THR A 346 -15.36 -19.09 7.74
N LEU A 347 -14.18 -18.53 8.08
CA LEU A 347 -12.94 -19.30 8.10
C LEU A 347 -13.06 -20.55 8.96
N SER A 348 -12.51 -21.68 8.48
CA SER A 348 -12.61 -22.96 9.20
C SER A 348 -11.87 -22.98 10.54
N SER A 349 -10.97 -22.01 10.76
CA SER A 349 -10.26 -21.78 12.01
C SER A 349 -9.86 -20.30 12.08
N THR A 350 -9.75 -19.75 13.29
CA THR A 350 -9.20 -18.42 13.49
C THR A 350 -7.69 -18.40 13.36
N SER A 351 -7.00 -19.49 13.71
CA SER A 351 -5.55 -19.50 13.93
C SER A 351 -4.78 -20.07 12.76
N ILE A 352 -3.80 -19.30 12.29
CA ILE A 352 -2.76 -19.73 11.37
C ILE A 352 -1.46 -19.82 12.17
N VAL A 353 -0.95 -21.03 12.36
CA VAL A 353 0.24 -21.30 13.17
C VAL A 353 1.36 -21.83 12.28
N GLY A 354 2.53 -21.22 12.36
CA GLY A 354 3.70 -21.66 11.64
C GLY A 354 5.02 -21.18 12.21
N LYS A 355 6.12 -21.71 11.66
CA LYS A 355 7.49 -21.40 12.08
C LYS A 355 8.31 -20.87 10.92
N ILE A 356 9.26 -19.99 11.23
CA ILE A 356 10.27 -19.57 10.27
C ILE A 356 11.19 -20.77 10.01
N ARG A 357 11.35 -21.15 8.75
CA ARG A 357 12.19 -22.28 8.34
C ARG A 357 13.64 -22.04 8.70
N SER A 358 14.32 -23.11 9.10
CA SER A 358 15.77 -23.13 9.26
C SER A 358 16.47 -23.15 7.90
N ASP A 359 17.72 -22.69 7.86
CA ASP A 359 18.51 -22.70 6.63
C ASP A 359 18.70 -24.12 6.05
N ALA A 360 18.63 -25.17 6.89
CA ALA A 360 18.67 -26.56 6.44
C ALA A 360 17.39 -26.99 5.72
N GLU A 361 16.22 -26.57 6.20
CA GLU A 361 14.92 -26.84 5.56
C GLU A 361 14.80 -26.07 4.24
N VAL A 362 15.19 -24.79 4.24
CA VAL A 362 15.27 -23.96 3.03
C VAL A 362 16.17 -24.63 1.99
N HIS A 363 17.34 -25.14 2.40
CA HIS A 363 18.27 -25.86 1.52
C HIS A 363 17.65 -27.11 0.91
N SER A 364 16.92 -27.90 1.71
CA SER A 364 16.24 -29.11 1.24
C SER A 364 15.20 -28.79 0.17
N LEU A 365 14.31 -27.83 0.45
CA LEU A 365 13.24 -27.41 -0.47
C LEU A 365 13.81 -26.80 -1.76
N LEU A 366 14.83 -25.95 -1.65
CA LEU A 366 15.49 -25.36 -2.81
C LEU A 366 16.19 -26.43 -3.65
N SER A 367 16.82 -27.42 -3.01
CA SER A 367 17.44 -28.55 -3.71
C SER A 367 16.42 -29.41 -4.44
N GLU A 368 15.24 -29.62 -3.86
CA GLU A 368 14.12 -30.31 -4.51
C GLU A 368 13.65 -29.55 -5.75
N PHE A 369 13.44 -28.25 -5.64
CA PHE A 369 13.11 -27.39 -6.77
C PHE A 369 14.16 -27.50 -7.89
N VAL A 370 15.45 -27.35 -7.56
CA VAL A 370 16.55 -27.40 -8.55
C VAL A 370 16.58 -28.74 -9.30
N ARG A 371 16.26 -29.87 -8.63
CA ARG A 371 16.18 -31.19 -9.29
C ARG A 371 15.06 -31.26 -10.31
N GLY A 372 13.90 -30.66 -10.02
CA GLY A 372 12.73 -30.65 -10.90
C GLY A 372 12.74 -29.51 -11.94
N TRP A 373 13.63 -28.53 -11.79
CA TRP A 373 13.66 -27.34 -12.63
C TRP A 373 14.19 -27.63 -14.04
N ASP A 374 13.50 -27.11 -15.05
CA ASP A 374 13.88 -27.25 -16.47
C ASP A 374 15.02 -26.29 -16.83
N VAL A 375 16.26 -26.75 -16.57
CA VAL A 375 17.50 -26.05 -16.88
C VAL A 375 18.56 -27.04 -17.37
N GLU A 376 19.63 -26.52 -17.96
CA GLU A 376 20.75 -27.34 -18.41
C GLU A 376 21.37 -28.15 -17.25
N GLU A 377 21.70 -29.40 -17.51
CA GLU A 377 22.23 -30.34 -16.50
C GLU A 377 23.49 -29.82 -15.80
N LYS A 378 24.30 -29.01 -16.50
CA LYS A 378 25.49 -28.37 -15.94
C LYS A 378 25.13 -27.33 -14.87
N VAL A 379 24.10 -26.51 -15.11
CA VAL A 379 23.61 -25.50 -14.16
C VAL A 379 23.01 -26.20 -12.95
N ARG A 380 22.15 -27.20 -13.20
CA ARG A 380 21.54 -28.03 -12.15
C ARG A 380 22.58 -28.67 -11.24
N SER A 381 23.56 -29.36 -11.83
CA SER A 381 24.65 -30.03 -11.09
C SER A 381 25.48 -29.05 -10.27
N TYR A 382 25.80 -27.88 -10.86
CA TYR A 382 26.54 -26.84 -10.15
C TYR A 382 25.79 -26.34 -8.91
N LEU A 383 24.51 -25.96 -9.07
CA LEU A 383 23.70 -25.43 -7.96
C LEU A 383 23.57 -26.44 -6.81
N LEU A 384 23.28 -27.72 -7.13
CA LEU A 384 23.17 -28.78 -6.11
C LEU A 384 24.48 -29.03 -5.36
N SER A 385 25.63 -28.77 -5.98
CA SER A 385 26.95 -28.93 -5.35
C SER A 385 27.42 -27.69 -4.58
N ALA A 386 27.08 -26.49 -5.06
CA ALA A 386 27.58 -25.22 -4.53
C ALA A 386 26.73 -24.68 -3.38
N ILE A 387 25.43 -24.95 -3.40
CA ILE A 387 24.49 -24.50 -2.37
C ILE A 387 24.50 -25.51 -1.22
N THR A 388 24.78 -25.03 -0.01
CA THR A 388 24.81 -25.76 1.25
C THR A 388 23.90 -25.08 2.28
N PRO A 389 23.54 -25.74 3.39
CA PRO A 389 22.77 -25.10 4.46
C PRO A 389 23.40 -23.80 5.00
N SER A 390 24.73 -23.66 4.97
CA SER A 390 25.40 -22.47 5.51
C SER A 390 25.41 -21.26 4.56
N ASN A 391 25.20 -21.47 3.26
CA ASN A 391 25.23 -20.40 2.24
C ASN A 391 23.94 -20.32 1.42
N VAL A 392 22.87 -21.03 1.81
CA VAL A 392 21.60 -21.08 1.06
C VAL A 392 20.98 -19.70 0.86
N ARG A 393 21.26 -18.76 1.76
CA ARG A 393 20.82 -17.35 1.65
C ARG A 393 21.45 -16.63 0.46
N ASP A 394 22.64 -17.06 0.02
CA ASP A 394 23.39 -16.50 -1.11
C ASP A 394 23.14 -17.27 -2.41
N ALA A 395 22.14 -18.17 -2.46
CA ALA A 395 21.92 -19.07 -3.59
C ALA A 395 21.73 -18.34 -4.94
N VAL A 396 21.03 -17.20 -4.93
CA VAL A 396 20.83 -16.39 -6.14
C VAL A 396 22.16 -15.79 -6.62
N THR A 397 22.95 -15.26 -5.71
CA THR A 397 24.30 -14.76 -6.00
C THR A 397 25.22 -15.89 -6.52
N ILE A 398 25.09 -17.12 -6.01
CA ILE A 398 25.80 -18.30 -6.52
C ILE A 398 25.41 -18.58 -7.98
N LEU A 399 24.12 -18.55 -8.32
CA LEU A 399 23.65 -18.71 -9.70
C LEU A 399 24.18 -17.59 -10.61
N LEU A 400 24.05 -16.33 -10.20
CA LEU A 400 24.53 -15.17 -10.96
C LEU A 400 26.02 -15.27 -11.27
N ASN A 401 26.84 -15.57 -10.27
CA ASN A 401 28.28 -15.71 -10.44
C ASN A 401 28.64 -16.84 -11.43
N TYR A 402 27.89 -17.93 -11.42
CA TYR A 402 28.08 -19.03 -12.38
C TYR A 402 27.73 -18.61 -13.81
N LEU A 403 26.57 -17.99 -14.00
CA LEU A 403 26.10 -17.54 -15.31
C LEU A 403 27.03 -16.47 -15.89
N ASP A 404 27.39 -15.46 -15.10
CA ASP A 404 28.28 -14.38 -15.54
C ASP A 404 29.68 -14.90 -15.89
N ARG A 405 30.22 -15.84 -15.12
CA ARG A 405 31.50 -16.49 -15.44
C ARG A 405 31.41 -17.24 -16.77
N ASN A 406 30.37 -18.06 -16.95
CA ASN A 406 30.19 -18.84 -18.17
C ASN A 406 29.92 -17.95 -19.40
N PHE A 407 29.22 -16.83 -19.21
CA PHE A 407 28.97 -15.84 -20.25
C PHE A 407 30.27 -15.14 -20.67
N LYS A 408 31.12 -14.74 -19.70
CA LYS A 408 32.45 -14.17 -19.96
C LYS A 408 33.36 -15.14 -20.71
N ASP A 409 33.35 -16.42 -20.34
CA ASP A 409 34.11 -17.46 -21.06
C ASP A 409 33.69 -17.52 -22.55
N THR A 410 32.40 -17.29 -22.84
CA THR A 410 31.90 -17.25 -24.22
C THR A 410 32.27 -15.95 -24.94
N LEU A 411 32.18 -14.82 -24.25
CA LEU A 411 32.62 -13.52 -24.77
C LEU A 411 34.11 -13.50 -25.11
N SER A 412 34.94 -14.25 -24.37
CA SER A 412 36.39 -14.30 -24.59
C SER A 412 36.80 -14.81 -25.99
N GLN A 413 35.88 -15.47 -26.70
CA GLN A 413 36.08 -15.89 -28.10
C GLN A 413 36.07 -14.71 -29.09
N TYR A 414 35.44 -13.60 -28.71
CA TYR A 414 35.21 -12.44 -29.58
C TYR A 414 35.83 -11.14 -29.04
N PHE A 415 36.05 -11.05 -27.72
CA PHE A 415 36.50 -9.82 -27.05
C PHE A 415 37.69 -10.09 -26.11
N LEU A 416 38.66 -9.17 -26.11
CA LEU A 416 39.77 -9.17 -25.15
C LEU A 416 39.34 -8.69 -23.76
N ASP A 417 38.50 -7.65 -23.72
CA ASP A 417 37.79 -7.23 -22.52
C ASP A 417 36.36 -7.76 -22.57
N THR A 418 36.05 -8.71 -21.69
CA THR A 418 34.71 -9.30 -21.59
C THR A 418 33.76 -8.49 -20.71
N GLN A 419 34.26 -7.53 -19.92
CA GLN A 419 33.43 -6.80 -18.96
C GLN A 419 32.53 -5.79 -19.67
N THR A 420 33.10 -4.97 -20.55
CA THR A 420 32.34 -3.97 -21.32
C THR A 420 31.18 -4.56 -22.12
N PRO A 421 31.35 -5.62 -22.95
CA PRO A 421 30.24 -6.20 -23.69
C PRO A 421 29.18 -6.85 -22.79
N LEU A 422 29.58 -7.44 -21.66
CA LEU A 422 28.62 -7.98 -20.67
C LEU A 422 27.73 -6.88 -20.08
N GLU A 423 28.31 -5.76 -19.66
CA GLU A 423 27.57 -4.63 -19.10
C GLU A 423 26.59 -4.04 -20.11
N VAL A 424 27.04 -3.84 -21.35
CA VAL A 424 26.19 -3.33 -22.44
C VAL A 424 24.99 -4.25 -22.71
N ILE A 425 25.19 -5.57 -22.74
CA ILE A 425 24.09 -6.52 -22.94
C ILE A 425 23.14 -6.50 -21.73
N ASN A 426 23.67 -6.49 -20.50
CA ASN A 426 22.84 -6.42 -19.29
C ASN A 426 21.96 -5.17 -19.27
N ASP A 427 22.54 -4.01 -19.57
CA ASP A 427 21.82 -2.74 -19.61
C ASP A 427 20.71 -2.78 -20.66
N ALA A 428 20.97 -3.37 -21.84
CA ALA A 428 19.95 -3.53 -22.86
C ALA A 428 18.80 -4.47 -22.43
N MET A 429 19.10 -5.58 -21.76
CA MET A 429 18.08 -6.51 -21.27
C MET A 429 17.24 -5.89 -20.16
N ASN A 430 17.87 -5.16 -19.24
CA ASN A 430 17.18 -4.45 -18.16
C ASN A 430 16.30 -3.32 -18.70
N PHE A 431 16.80 -2.57 -19.69
CA PHE A 431 16.01 -1.56 -20.40
C PHE A 431 14.80 -2.19 -21.07
N LEU A 432 14.99 -3.23 -21.90
CA LEU A 432 13.92 -3.89 -22.63
C LEU A 432 12.81 -4.41 -21.70
N ARG A 433 13.17 -5.06 -20.58
CA ARG A 433 12.18 -5.55 -19.59
C ARG A 433 11.44 -4.44 -18.88
N THR A 434 12.15 -3.38 -18.48
CA THR A 434 11.53 -2.22 -17.81
C THR A 434 10.56 -1.51 -18.76
N SER A 435 10.94 -1.35 -20.03
CA SER A 435 10.06 -0.78 -21.04
C SER A 435 8.83 -1.66 -21.30
N LEU A 436 8.98 -2.99 -21.35
CA LEU A 436 7.83 -3.91 -21.45
C LEU A 436 6.85 -3.75 -20.29
N LEU A 437 7.38 -3.68 -19.06
CA LEU A 437 6.57 -3.49 -17.85
C LEU A 437 5.78 -2.18 -17.89
N ILE A 438 6.43 -1.08 -18.30
CA ILE A 438 5.78 0.23 -18.40
C ILE A 438 4.75 0.27 -19.54
N ALA A 439 5.04 -0.41 -20.65
CA ALA A 439 4.11 -0.52 -21.76
C ALA A 439 2.85 -1.32 -21.41
N SER A 440 2.93 -2.24 -20.43
CA SER A 440 1.81 -3.03 -19.92
C SER A 440 0.98 -3.71 -21.04
N SER A 441 1.66 -4.22 -22.08
CA SER A 441 1.06 -4.78 -23.29
C SER A 441 1.42 -6.26 -23.46
N SER A 442 0.41 -7.12 -23.35
CA SER A 442 0.56 -8.58 -23.51
C SER A 442 0.94 -9.00 -24.94
N GLU A 443 0.52 -8.22 -25.93
CA GLU A 443 0.93 -8.39 -27.32
C GLU A 443 2.44 -8.14 -27.49
N MET A 444 2.95 -7.07 -26.88
CA MET A 444 4.36 -6.71 -26.94
C MET A 444 5.25 -7.73 -26.21
N ASP A 445 4.82 -8.22 -25.05
CA ASP A 445 5.52 -9.29 -24.33
C ASP A 445 5.65 -10.56 -25.18
N THR A 446 4.54 -10.98 -25.81
CA THR A 446 4.53 -12.14 -26.71
C THR A 446 5.46 -11.95 -27.90
N LYS A 447 5.46 -10.75 -28.50
CA LYS A 447 6.35 -10.41 -29.62
C LYS A 447 7.83 -10.51 -29.22
N VAL A 448 8.20 -9.98 -28.05
CA VAL A 448 9.58 -10.05 -27.55
C VAL A 448 9.99 -11.50 -27.24
N ARG A 449 9.11 -12.27 -26.60
CA ARG A 449 9.37 -13.68 -26.32
C ARG A 449 9.67 -14.47 -27.59
N ASN A 450 8.82 -14.34 -28.62
CA ASN A 450 9.01 -15.03 -29.89
C ASN A 450 10.33 -14.61 -30.57
N ALA A 451 10.64 -13.31 -30.58
CA ALA A 451 11.88 -12.80 -31.17
C ALA A 451 13.15 -13.33 -30.46
N MET A 452 13.07 -13.61 -29.16
CA MET A 452 14.19 -14.14 -28.38
C MET A 452 14.35 -15.67 -28.51
N GLU A 453 13.30 -16.38 -28.91
CA GLU A 453 13.31 -17.82 -29.17
C GLU A 453 13.71 -18.15 -30.63
N GLU A 454 13.36 -17.28 -31.57
CA GLU A 454 13.72 -17.41 -32.99
C GLU A 454 15.15 -16.91 -33.29
N LYS A 455 15.76 -17.41 -34.37
CA LYS A 455 17.03 -16.90 -34.90
C LYS A 455 16.85 -15.55 -35.63
N THR A 456 16.30 -14.57 -34.92
CA THR A 456 16.16 -13.17 -35.35
C THR A 456 17.52 -12.52 -35.65
N SER A 457 17.55 -11.62 -36.63
CA SER A 457 18.78 -10.88 -36.94
C SER A 457 19.08 -9.83 -35.86
N TYR A 458 20.33 -9.38 -35.79
CA TYR A 458 20.71 -8.27 -34.91
C TYR A 458 19.90 -6.98 -35.20
N SER A 459 19.67 -6.67 -36.47
CA SER A 459 18.87 -5.51 -36.87
C SER A 459 17.41 -5.59 -36.39
N ASP A 460 16.83 -6.79 -36.40
CA ASP A 460 15.45 -6.99 -35.93
C ASP A 460 15.37 -6.84 -34.41
N LEU A 461 16.36 -7.36 -33.66
CA LEU A 461 16.44 -7.20 -32.21
C LEU A 461 16.56 -5.72 -31.81
N THR A 462 17.40 -4.93 -32.49
CA THR A 462 17.52 -3.50 -32.20
C THR A 462 16.26 -2.72 -32.57
N SER A 463 15.56 -3.12 -33.64
CA SER A 463 14.29 -2.52 -34.05
C SER A 463 13.20 -2.80 -33.02
N LEU A 464 13.14 -4.03 -32.52
CA LEU A 464 12.22 -4.46 -31.46
C LEU A 464 12.46 -3.66 -30.17
N ILE A 465 13.71 -3.47 -29.74
CA ILE A 465 14.01 -2.65 -28.55
C ILE A 465 13.47 -1.21 -28.71
N ARG A 466 13.57 -0.63 -29.91
CA ARG A 466 13.03 0.71 -30.21
C ARG A 466 11.50 0.74 -30.18
N GLU A 467 10.86 -0.30 -30.70
CA GLU A 467 9.40 -0.43 -30.70
C GLU A 467 8.84 -0.52 -29.27
N VAL A 468 9.43 -1.37 -28.42
CA VAL A 468 9.05 -1.47 -27.00
C VAL A 468 9.26 -0.14 -26.29
N ALA A 469 10.41 0.52 -26.52
CA ALA A 469 10.68 1.83 -25.93
C ALA A 469 9.64 2.88 -26.34
N SER A 470 9.17 2.84 -27.60
CA SER A 470 8.12 3.73 -28.08
C SER A 470 6.79 3.47 -27.38
N ALA A 471 6.39 2.21 -27.22
CA ALA A 471 5.17 1.83 -26.50
C ALA A 471 5.22 2.25 -25.02
N ALA A 472 6.41 2.21 -24.41
CA ALA A 472 6.65 2.65 -23.04
C ALA A 472 6.83 4.18 -22.87
N GLY A 473 6.81 4.96 -23.96
CA GLY A 473 7.10 6.40 -23.93
C GLY A 473 8.58 6.75 -23.62
N GLN A 474 9.50 5.78 -23.71
CA GLN A 474 10.93 5.89 -23.36
C GLN A 474 11.84 6.15 -24.58
N THR A 475 11.41 7.01 -25.50
CA THR A 475 12.11 7.25 -26.78
C THR A 475 13.47 7.97 -26.63
N ILE A 476 13.71 8.68 -25.52
CA ILE A 476 14.97 9.41 -25.27
C ILE A 476 16.10 8.45 -24.85
N GLY A 477 15.81 7.47 -23.99
CA GLY A 477 16.83 6.57 -23.41
C GLY A 477 17.33 5.49 -24.37
N VAL A 478 16.48 5.05 -25.31
CA VAL A 478 16.78 3.90 -26.19
C VAL A 478 17.95 4.14 -27.14
N GLY A 479 18.23 5.40 -27.51
CA GLY A 479 19.32 5.74 -28.41
C GLY A 479 20.70 5.35 -27.85
N GLY A 480 20.92 5.60 -26.56
CA GLY A 480 22.17 5.25 -25.89
C GLY A 480 22.36 3.74 -25.75
N VAL A 481 21.28 3.02 -25.44
CA VAL A 481 21.27 1.55 -25.32
C VAL A 481 21.64 0.90 -26.66
N VAL A 482 20.95 1.27 -27.74
CA VAL A 482 21.21 0.68 -29.06
C VAL A 482 22.61 1.05 -29.57
N ALA A 483 23.05 2.29 -29.40
CA ALA A 483 24.41 2.69 -29.77
C ALA A 483 25.49 1.94 -29.00
N GLY A 484 25.23 1.57 -27.74
CA GLY A 484 26.08 0.69 -26.94
C GLY A 484 26.21 -0.69 -27.58
N LEU A 485 25.07 -1.30 -27.92
CA LEU A 485 25.02 -2.59 -28.60
C LEU A 485 25.75 -2.53 -29.95
N ASP A 486 25.51 -1.49 -30.75
CA ASP A 486 26.09 -1.35 -32.11
C ASP A 486 27.62 -1.36 -32.06
N ARG A 487 28.21 -0.64 -31.09
CA ARG A 487 29.66 -0.60 -30.89
C ARG A 487 30.25 -1.98 -30.60
N GLN A 488 29.57 -2.78 -29.79
CA GLN A 488 30.06 -4.13 -29.44
C GLN A 488 29.81 -5.13 -30.56
N ALA A 489 28.67 -5.05 -31.24
CA ALA A 489 28.34 -5.86 -32.41
C ALA A 489 29.33 -5.64 -33.56
N ALA A 490 29.85 -4.42 -33.72
CA ALA A 490 30.89 -4.11 -34.72
C ALA A 490 32.24 -4.81 -34.42
N ILE A 491 32.52 -5.15 -33.16
CA ILE A 491 33.75 -5.83 -32.74
C ILE A 491 33.57 -7.36 -32.82
N GLY A 492 32.49 -7.88 -32.22
CA GLY A 492 32.26 -9.32 -32.09
C GLY A 492 31.51 -10.00 -33.25
N GLY A 493 31.01 -9.22 -34.21
CA GLY A 493 30.17 -9.70 -35.30
C GLY A 493 28.68 -9.72 -34.94
N GLN A 494 27.83 -9.28 -35.87
CA GLN A 494 26.40 -9.08 -35.61
C GLN A 494 25.65 -10.37 -35.26
N ASP A 495 25.89 -11.47 -35.98
CA ASP A 495 25.19 -12.74 -35.76
C ASP A 495 25.56 -13.37 -34.41
N ALA A 496 26.86 -13.39 -34.08
CA ALA A 496 27.35 -13.89 -32.79
C ALA A 496 26.82 -13.02 -31.63
N PHE A 497 26.73 -11.70 -31.83
CA PHE A 497 26.22 -10.79 -30.82
C PHE A 497 24.70 -10.91 -30.62
N ALA A 498 23.93 -11.19 -31.67
CA ALA A 498 22.51 -11.52 -31.55
C ALA A 498 22.28 -12.80 -30.72
N ASP A 499 23.10 -13.82 -30.92
CA ASP A 499 23.06 -15.05 -30.10
C ASP A 499 23.38 -14.78 -28.62
N LEU A 500 24.36 -13.92 -28.34
CA LEU A 500 24.71 -13.50 -26.98
C LEU A 500 23.57 -12.73 -26.30
N ILE A 501 22.87 -11.86 -27.03
CA ILE A 501 21.69 -11.14 -26.53
C ILE A 501 20.57 -12.12 -26.16
N ARG A 502 20.20 -13.03 -27.07
CA ARG A 502 19.17 -14.06 -26.83
C ARG A 502 19.51 -14.94 -25.64
N ARG A 503 20.76 -15.38 -25.58
CA ARG A 503 21.25 -16.19 -24.46
C ARG A 503 21.10 -15.43 -23.15
N ARG A 504 21.52 -14.15 -23.11
CA ARG A 504 21.41 -13.37 -21.88
C ARG A 504 19.96 -13.13 -21.49
N TRP A 505 19.06 -12.90 -22.46
CA TRP A 505 17.62 -12.81 -22.19
C TRP A 505 17.08 -14.06 -21.48
N LYS A 506 17.45 -15.26 -21.97
CA LYS A 506 17.07 -16.55 -21.36
C LYS A 506 17.66 -16.72 -19.96
N GLU A 507 18.93 -16.37 -19.76
CA GLU A 507 19.58 -16.40 -18.45
C GLU A 507 18.91 -15.43 -17.46
N THR A 508 18.52 -14.23 -17.88
CA THR A 508 17.79 -13.28 -17.02
C THR A 508 16.41 -13.82 -16.62
N THR A 509 15.68 -14.49 -17.53
CA THR A 509 14.43 -15.19 -17.18
C THR A 509 14.68 -16.28 -16.15
N MET A 510 15.72 -17.10 -16.36
CA MET A 510 16.12 -18.17 -15.44
C MET A 510 16.44 -17.62 -14.04
N VAL A 511 17.22 -16.54 -13.95
CA VAL A 511 17.51 -15.85 -12.69
C VAL A 511 16.21 -15.36 -12.03
N GLY A 512 15.31 -14.73 -12.79
CA GLY A 512 14.02 -14.30 -12.28
C GLY A 512 13.20 -15.45 -11.66
N THR A 513 13.06 -16.56 -12.37
CA THR A 513 12.37 -17.74 -11.83
C THR A 513 13.04 -18.25 -10.55
N PHE A 514 14.37 -18.39 -10.55
CA PHE A 514 15.11 -18.91 -9.40
C PHE A 514 15.03 -17.98 -8.18
N SER A 515 15.22 -16.68 -8.39
CA SER A 515 15.12 -15.65 -7.33
C SER A 515 13.73 -15.60 -6.71
N ARG A 516 12.67 -15.73 -7.50
CA ARG A 516 11.29 -15.80 -6.99
C ARG A 516 11.11 -17.03 -6.10
N VAL A 517 11.47 -18.20 -6.59
CA VAL A 517 11.33 -19.45 -5.82
C VAL A 517 12.20 -19.42 -4.56
N HIS A 518 13.42 -18.92 -4.65
CA HIS A 518 14.29 -18.73 -3.48
C HIS A 518 13.65 -17.81 -2.44
N SER A 519 13.15 -16.64 -2.86
CA SER A 519 12.46 -15.68 -1.99
C SER A 519 11.19 -16.29 -1.37
N ASP A 520 10.39 -17.00 -2.15
CA ASP A 520 9.17 -17.69 -1.71
C ASP A 520 9.50 -18.76 -0.67
N ILE A 521 10.42 -19.68 -0.95
CA ILE A 521 10.82 -20.75 -0.01
C ILE A 521 11.36 -20.16 1.28
N PHE A 522 12.16 -19.11 1.18
CA PHE A 522 12.80 -18.46 2.33
C PHE A 522 11.81 -17.68 3.21
N SER A 523 10.84 -17.01 2.59
CA SER A 523 9.83 -16.22 3.31
C SER A 523 8.64 -17.05 3.77
N GLU A 524 8.32 -18.16 3.12
CA GLU A 524 7.17 -18.99 3.46
C GLU A 524 7.35 -19.67 4.82
N LEU A 525 6.33 -19.54 5.67
CA LEU A 525 6.26 -20.18 6.97
C LEU A 525 5.99 -21.68 6.82
N ASP A 526 6.63 -22.48 7.66
CA ASP A 526 6.27 -23.89 7.83
C ASP A 526 5.03 -23.97 8.72
N LEU A 527 3.86 -24.15 8.08
CA LEU A 527 2.55 -24.10 8.74
C LEU A 527 2.23 -25.44 9.41
N SER A 528 2.00 -25.42 10.71
CA SER A 528 1.55 -26.57 11.50
C SER A 528 0.02 -26.64 11.63
N LEU A 529 -0.64 -25.49 11.64
CA LEU A 529 -2.09 -25.36 11.69
C LEU A 529 -2.53 -24.22 10.77
N LYS A 530 -3.54 -24.44 9.94
CA LYS A 530 -4.12 -23.38 9.11
C LYS A 530 -5.58 -23.70 8.74
N PRO A 531 -6.40 -22.67 8.47
CA PRO A 531 -7.73 -22.84 7.88
C PRO A 531 -7.63 -23.51 6.50
N ALA A 532 -8.69 -24.18 6.08
CA ALA A 532 -8.74 -24.86 4.77
C ALA A 532 -8.59 -23.88 3.60
N GLU A 533 -9.01 -22.63 3.81
CA GLU A 533 -9.00 -21.50 2.88
C GLU A 533 -7.60 -20.92 2.65
N VAL A 534 -6.71 -21.04 3.63
CA VAL A 534 -5.35 -20.51 3.54
C VAL A 534 -4.49 -21.49 2.74
N GLU A 535 -3.86 -21.02 1.67
CA GLU A 535 -2.93 -21.80 0.88
C GLU A 535 -1.54 -21.79 1.53
N ARG A 536 -0.96 -20.60 1.68
CA ARG A 536 0.41 -20.36 2.17
C ARG A 536 0.46 -19.04 2.94
N VAL A 537 1.47 -18.89 3.79
CA VAL A 537 1.75 -17.63 4.47
C VAL A 537 3.22 -17.30 4.31
N TYR A 538 3.53 -16.08 3.89
CA TYR A 538 4.89 -15.59 3.75
C TYR A 538 5.19 -14.50 4.77
N TYR A 539 6.39 -14.52 5.34
CA TYR A 539 6.91 -13.48 6.22
C TYR A 539 7.93 -12.62 5.48
N ARG A 540 7.47 -11.48 4.94
CA ARG A 540 8.19 -10.65 3.95
C ARG A 540 8.42 -9.22 4.44
N GLY A 541 9.31 -8.46 3.80
CA GLY A 541 9.46 -7.01 4.00
C GLY A 541 10.76 -6.58 4.69
N LEU A 542 11.10 -5.30 4.57
CA LEU A 542 12.20 -4.64 5.29
C LEU A 542 11.70 -4.08 6.63
N ILE A 543 12.61 -3.91 7.58
CA ILE A 543 12.40 -3.00 8.71
C ILE A 543 13.17 -1.74 8.42
N SER A 544 12.44 -0.69 8.07
CA SER A 544 12.97 0.63 7.76
C SER A 544 11.95 1.69 8.21
N PRO A 545 12.34 2.97 8.31
CA PRO A 545 11.37 4.04 8.54
C PRO A 545 10.24 4.10 7.49
N SER A 546 10.45 3.49 6.31
CA SER A 546 9.51 3.46 5.17
C SER A 546 8.80 2.11 4.97
N GLY A 547 8.99 1.11 5.83
CA GLY A 547 8.36 -0.21 5.68
C GLY A 547 8.61 -1.15 6.85
N SER A 548 7.60 -1.98 7.15
CA SER A 548 7.64 -3.02 8.18
C SER A 548 7.58 -4.42 7.58
N LYS A 549 7.98 -5.43 8.36
CA LYS A 549 7.73 -6.84 8.01
C LYS A 549 6.21 -7.08 7.91
N SER A 550 5.76 -7.97 7.04
CA SER A 550 4.37 -8.37 6.89
C SER A 550 4.22 -9.88 6.81
N PHE A 551 3.01 -10.33 7.13
CA PHE A 551 2.53 -11.67 6.83
C PHE A 551 1.60 -11.59 5.63
N ASP A 552 2.03 -12.18 4.53
CA ASP A 552 1.25 -12.25 3.30
C ASP A 552 0.52 -13.59 3.29
N ILE A 553 -0.76 -13.55 3.60
CA ILE A 553 -1.63 -14.72 3.71
C ILE A 553 -2.28 -14.94 2.36
N LYS A 554 -1.81 -15.95 1.62
CA LYS A 554 -2.37 -16.33 0.32
C LYS A 554 -3.57 -17.25 0.52
N LEU A 555 -4.70 -16.87 -0.06
CA LEU A 555 -5.98 -17.57 0.02
C LEU A 555 -6.24 -18.40 -1.24
N LYS A 556 -7.04 -19.45 -1.11
CA LYS A 556 -7.40 -20.33 -2.23
C LYS A 556 -8.52 -19.73 -3.10
N GLY A 557 -8.15 -18.79 -3.96
CA GLY A 557 -9.10 -18.18 -4.92
C GLY A 557 -10.16 -17.29 -4.26
N ILE A 558 -9.93 -16.87 -3.02
CA ILE A 558 -10.84 -15.95 -2.30
C ILE A 558 -10.24 -14.54 -2.40
N PRO A 559 -11.00 -13.54 -2.86
CA PRO A 559 -10.54 -12.16 -2.88
C PRO A 559 -10.19 -11.64 -1.48
N ALA A 560 -9.03 -11.01 -1.33
CA ALA A 560 -8.53 -10.46 -0.08
C ALA A 560 -9.39 -9.31 0.45
N VAL A 561 -10.18 -8.65 -0.41
CA VAL A 561 -11.08 -7.54 -0.03
C VAL A 561 -12.03 -7.93 1.11
N TRP A 562 -12.47 -9.19 1.17
CA TRP A 562 -13.37 -9.69 2.23
C TRP A 562 -12.76 -9.63 3.63
N PHE A 563 -11.43 -9.70 3.72
CA PHE A 563 -10.72 -9.73 5.00
C PHE A 563 -10.17 -8.36 5.42
N LYS A 564 -10.42 -7.33 4.62
CA LYS A 564 -9.81 -6.02 4.84
C LYS A 564 -10.36 -5.32 6.08
N ASP A 565 -11.61 -5.57 6.44
CA ASP A 565 -12.21 -4.96 7.62
C ASP A 565 -11.93 -5.72 8.92
N ASP A 566 -11.24 -6.86 8.84
CA ASP A 566 -10.95 -7.70 10.00
C ASP A 566 -9.85 -7.13 10.91
N ILE A 567 -9.86 -7.61 12.15
CA ILE A 567 -8.88 -7.30 13.17
C ILE A 567 -7.85 -8.44 13.19
N PRO A 568 -6.60 -8.17 12.77
CA PRO A 568 -5.55 -9.14 12.89
C PRO A 568 -5.05 -9.18 14.33
N ALA A 569 -4.80 -10.39 14.85
CA ALA A 569 -4.12 -10.58 16.13
C ALA A 569 -2.93 -11.52 15.98
N GLY A 570 -1.87 -11.28 16.74
CA GLY A 570 -0.62 -12.00 16.62
C GLY A 570 -0.01 -12.40 17.96
N LYS A 571 0.44 -13.65 18.06
CA LYS A 571 1.17 -14.17 19.21
C LYS A 571 2.36 -15.01 18.75
N VAL A 572 3.46 -14.94 19.46
CA VAL A 572 4.61 -15.83 19.24
C VAL A 572 4.93 -16.61 20.51
N ASN A 573 5.24 -17.89 20.37
CA ASN A 573 5.67 -18.78 21.44
C ASN A 573 7.08 -19.29 21.16
N PHE A 574 7.89 -19.44 22.21
CA PHE A 574 9.27 -19.88 22.13
C PHE A 574 9.50 -21.09 23.04
N THR A 575 10.32 -22.01 22.56
CA THR A 575 10.95 -23.02 23.40
C THR A 575 11.98 -22.37 24.33
N PHE A 576 12.35 -23.05 25.42
CA PHE A 576 13.38 -22.57 26.34
C PHE A 576 14.70 -22.20 25.64
N GLY A 577 15.14 -23.03 24.68
CA GLY A 577 16.36 -22.76 23.90
C GLY A 577 16.24 -21.54 23.00
N GLU A 578 15.06 -21.26 22.46
CA GLU A 578 14.79 -20.06 21.67
C GLU A 578 14.71 -18.81 22.53
N THR A 579 14.06 -18.86 23.70
CA THR A 579 14.05 -17.75 24.66
C THR A 579 15.47 -17.37 25.06
N PHE A 580 16.34 -18.35 25.36
CA PHE A 580 17.74 -18.09 25.66
C PHE A 580 18.46 -17.41 24.48
N LYS A 581 18.28 -17.90 23.25
CA LYS A 581 18.86 -17.27 22.05
C LYS A 581 18.34 -15.85 21.81
N ASN A 582 17.04 -15.62 22.02
CA ASN A 582 16.42 -14.30 21.86
C ASN A 582 16.98 -13.29 22.86
N PHE A 583 17.13 -13.69 24.14
CA PHE A 583 17.69 -12.84 25.18
C PHE A 583 19.07 -12.27 24.81
N PHE A 584 19.96 -13.12 24.28
CA PHE A 584 21.31 -12.70 23.87
C PHE A 584 21.41 -12.12 22.46
N GLN A 585 20.34 -12.19 21.65
CA GLN A 585 20.40 -11.83 20.23
C GLN A 585 20.82 -10.37 20.03
N ASN A 586 20.21 -9.45 20.77
CA ASN A 586 20.50 -8.02 20.61
C ASN A 586 21.89 -7.67 21.15
N TYR A 587 22.34 -8.33 22.21
CA TYR A 587 23.71 -8.19 22.72
C TYR A 587 24.74 -8.60 21.66
N ILE A 588 24.59 -9.77 21.04
CA ILE A 588 25.48 -10.25 19.97
C ILE A 588 25.45 -9.29 18.76
N THR A 589 24.25 -8.84 18.39
CA THR A 589 24.07 -7.92 17.26
C THR A 589 24.78 -6.59 17.52
N ALA A 590 24.60 -6.00 18.70
CA ALA A 590 25.28 -4.77 19.10
C ALA A 590 26.80 -4.97 19.15
N TRP A 591 27.27 -6.09 19.72
CA TRP A 591 28.69 -6.42 19.82
C TRP A 591 29.37 -6.51 18.45
N ASN A 592 28.70 -7.10 17.45
CA ASN A 592 29.22 -7.22 16.09
C ASN A 592 29.09 -5.93 15.27
N ALA A 593 28.21 -4.99 15.67
CA ALA A 593 27.97 -3.75 14.95
C ALA A 593 29.02 -2.66 15.23
N ALA A 594 29.62 -2.63 16.43
CA ALA A 594 30.68 -1.67 16.75
C ALA A 594 32.02 -2.38 16.96
N PRO A 595 33.16 -1.76 16.63
CA PRO A 595 34.48 -2.35 16.81
C PRO A 595 34.93 -2.28 18.28
N PHE A 596 34.09 -2.75 19.20
CA PHE A 596 34.33 -2.71 20.65
C PHE A 596 35.66 -3.34 21.02
N GLY A 597 36.05 -4.45 20.37
CA GLY A 597 37.36 -5.06 20.57
C GLY A 597 38.53 -4.11 20.28
N ARG A 598 38.43 -3.26 19.24
CA ARG A 598 39.45 -2.24 18.94
C ARG A 598 39.43 -1.12 19.98
N TYR A 599 38.25 -0.67 20.42
CA TYR A 599 38.14 0.36 21.45
C TYR A 599 38.68 -0.10 22.80
N TYR A 600 38.29 -1.29 23.27
CA TYR A 600 38.78 -1.86 24.53
C TYR A 600 40.29 -2.12 24.49
N PHE A 601 40.80 -2.68 23.39
CA PHE A 601 42.24 -2.87 23.22
C PHE A 601 42.97 -1.54 23.29
N ASN A 602 42.52 -0.50 22.58
CA ASN A 602 43.12 0.82 22.64
C ASN A 602 43.04 1.46 24.04
N THR A 603 41.95 1.25 24.78
CA THR A 603 41.82 1.74 26.17
C THR A 603 42.84 1.08 27.11
N VAL A 604 43.16 -0.20 26.94
CA VAL A 604 44.18 -0.90 27.74
C VAL A 604 45.60 -0.39 27.46
N PHE A 605 45.86 0.19 26.27
CA PHE A 605 47.16 0.81 25.97
C PHE A 605 47.23 2.30 26.35
N VAL A 606 46.08 2.96 26.54
CA VAL A 606 45.99 4.38 26.91
C VAL A 606 45.87 4.58 28.43
N ALA A 607 45.33 3.60 29.17
CA ALA A 607 45.34 3.53 30.63
C ALA A 607 46.65 2.93 31.14
#